data_AF-A0A3M2FJF9-F1
#
_entry.id   AF-A0A3M2FJF9-F1
#
_cell.length_a   1.000
_cell.length_b   1.000
_cell.length_c   1.000
_cell.angle_alpha   90.00
_cell.angle_beta   90.00
_cell.angle_gamma   90.00
#
_symmetry.space_group_name_H-M   'P 1'
#
loop_
_entity.id
_entity.type
_entity.pdbx_description
1 polymer ?
#
loop_
_entity_poly.entity_id
_entity_poly.type
_entity_poly.pdbx_seq_one_letter_code
_entity_poly.pdbx_strand_id
1 'polypeptide(L)' 'ALEQMQEVFGPERPVVVARELTKAFEEVRRGTVTEVLSYVAGQYTIRGEIVLVVGGAGTRATLWAADED' A
#
# COMPACT_ATOMS: atom_id res chain seq x y z
N ALA A 1 -4.62 -3.16 8.80
CA ALA A 1 -4.06 -3.50 7.46
C ALA A 1 -3.09 -2.43 6.96
N LEU A 2 -3.53 -1.25 6.51
CA LEU A 2 -2.63 -0.23 5.96
C LEU A 2 -1.58 0.29 6.97
N GLU A 3 -1.95 0.50 8.24
CA GLU A 3 -0.99 0.86 9.30
C GLU A 3 0.11 -0.20 9.47
N GLN A 4 -0.28 -1.48 9.52
CA GLN A 4 0.67 -2.59 9.62
C GLN A 4 1.54 -2.71 8.36
N MET A 5 0.98 -2.43 7.17
CA MET A 5 1.77 -2.36 5.94
C MET A 5 2.78 -1.22 6.00
N GLN A 6 2.42 -0.08 6.59
CA GLN A 6 3.33 1.06 6.76
C GLN A 6 4.50 0.68 7.65
N GLU A 7 4.21 0.03 8.77
CA GLU A 7 5.18 -0.43 9.76
C GLU A 7 6.13 -1.50 9.17
N VAL A 8 5.60 -2.49 8.45
CA VAL A 8 6.38 -3.65 7.99
C VAL A 8 7.03 -3.42 6.62
N PHE A 9 6.36 -2.74 5.69
CA PHE A 9 6.83 -2.57 4.31
C PHE A 9 7.47 -1.21 4.05
N GLY A 10 7.33 -0.28 4.99
CA GLY A 10 7.80 1.09 4.89
C GLY A 10 6.74 2.04 4.30
N PRO A 11 6.82 3.34 4.65
CA PRO A 11 5.82 4.35 4.29
C PRO A 11 5.69 4.58 2.78
N GLU A 12 6.81 4.42 2.06
CA GLU A 12 6.92 4.69 0.62
C GLU A 12 6.49 3.51 -0.25
N ARG A 13 6.06 2.38 0.34
CA ARG A 13 5.66 1.22 -0.44
C ARG A 13 4.47 1.59 -1.36
N PRO A 14 4.55 1.37 -2.68
CA PRO A 14 3.40 1.61 -3.55
C PRO A 14 2.26 0.65 -3.20
N VAL A 15 1.04 1.19 -3.07
CA VAL A 15 -0.18 0.41 -2.84
C VAL A 15 -1.36 0.98 -3.60
N VAL A 16 -2.37 0.13 -3.79
CA VAL A 16 -3.68 0.49 -4.32
C VAL A 16 -4.75 -0.04 -3.38
N VAL A 17 -5.70 0.81 -3.01
CA VAL A 17 -6.99 0.43 -2.44
C VAL A 17 -8.03 0.55 -3.54
N ALA A 18 -8.64 -0.56 -3.93
CA ALA A 18 -9.80 -0.57 -4.82
C ALA A 18 -11.03 -1.05 -4.03
N ARG A 19 -12.15 -0.35 -4.18
CA ARG A 19 -13.41 -0.62 -3.48
C ARG A 19 -14.50 -0.90 -4.48
N GLU A 20 -15.34 -1.88 -4.17
CA GLU A 20 -16.59 -2.13 -4.89
C GLU A 20 -16.38 -2.22 -6.42
N LEU A 21 -15.32 -2.91 -6.85
CA LEU A 21 -14.99 -3.08 -8.27
C LEU A 21 -16.20 -3.63 -9.04
N THR A 22 -16.45 -3.09 -10.23
CA THR A 22 -17.60 -3.34 -11.12
C THR A 22 -18.96 -2.83 -10.64
N LYS A 23 -19.05 -2.21 -9.45
CA LYS A 23 -20.31 -1.69 -8.88
C LYS A 23 -20.44 -0.18 -9.12
N ALA A 24 -21.63 0.36 -8.85
CA ALA A 24 -21.96 1.77 -9.14
C ALA A 24 -21.08 2.81 -8.41
N PHE A 25 -20.49 2.44 -7.27
CA PHE A 25 -19.63 3.30 -6.44
C PHE A 25 -18.19 2.77 -6.40
N GLU A 26 -17.70 2.23 -7.51
CA GLU A 26 -16.31 1.80 -7.63
C GLU A 26 -15.36 2.96 -7.35
N GLU A 27 -14.31 2.66 -6.58
CA GLU A 27 -13.28 3.63 -6.24
C GLU A 27 -11.90 2.98 -6.29
N VAL A 28 -10.92 3.63 -6.92
CA VAL A 28 -9.54 3.14 -6.98
C VAL A 28 -8.57 4.24 -6.58
N ARG A 29 -7.94 4.09 -5.41
CA ARG A 29 -6.92 5.00 -4.90
C ARG A 29 -5.53 4.37 -4.97
N ARG A 30 -4.61 5.03 -5.67
CA ARG A 30 -3.20 4.64 -5.82
C ARG A 30 -2.32 5.64 -5.10
N GLY A 31 -1.19 5.20 -4.56
CA GLY A 31 -0.19 6.06 -3.93
C GLY A 31 0.81 5.24 -3.11
N THR A 32 1.58 5.92 -2.27
CA THR A 32 2.35 5.26 -1.21
C THR A 32 1.42 4.78 -0.08
N VAL A 33 1.89 3.88 0.78
CA VAL A 33 1.11 3.44 1.95
C VAL A 33 0.69 4.64 2.78
N THR A 34 1.58 5.61 3.00
CA THR A 34 1.27 6.83 3.77
C THR A 34 0.14 7.64 3.15
N GLU A 35 0.20 7.88 1.84
CA GLU A 35 -0.83 8.66 1.14
C GLU A 35 -2.18 7.97 1.18
N VAL A 36 -2.20 6.66 0.94
CA VAL A 36 -3.43 5.87 0.89
C VAL A 36 -4.01 5.67 2.29
N LEU A 37 -3.17 5.47 3.31
CA LEU A 37 -3.60 5.43 4.71
C LEU A 37 -4.23 6.76 5.14
N SER A 38 -3.59 7.88 4.82
CA SER A 38 -4.11 9.22 5.12
C SER A 38 -5.47 9.46 4.46
N TYR A 39 -5.59 9.05 3.19
CA TYR A 39 -6.85 9.12 2.47
C TYR A 39 -7.95 8.30 3.15
N VAL A 40 -7.66 7.03 3.48
CA VAL A 40 -8.59 6.11 4.13
C VAL A 40 -9.01 6.60 5.52
N ALA A 41 -8.08 7.11 6.31
CA ALA A 41 -8.35 7.65 7.65
C ALA A 41 -9.23 8.90 7.62
N GLY A 42 -9.18 9.69 6.54
CA GLY A 42 -10.05 10.85 6.32
C GLY A 42 -11.48 10.50 5.88
N GLN A 43 -11.76 9.24 5.53
CA GLN A 43 -13.10 8.83 5.12
C GLN A 43 -13.98 8.50 6.32
N TYR A 44 -15.19 9.06 6.33
CA TYR A 44 -16.18 8.77 7.37
C TYR A 44 -16.59 7.28 7.41
N THR A 45 -16.53 6.58 6.27
CA THR A 45 -16.86 5.16 6.18
C THR A 45 -16.11 4.49 5.04
N ILE A 46 -15.39 3.42 5.39
CA ILE A 46 -14.84 2.44 4.44
C ILE A 46 -15.56 1.12 4.67
N ARG A 47 -16.38 0.74 3.70
CA ARG A 47 -17.18 -0.50 3.70
C ARG A 47 -17.23 -1.08 2.28
N GLY A 48 -17.68 -2.33 2.22
CA GLY A 48 -17.78 -3.11 0.99
C GLY A 48 -16.61 -4.06 0.79
N GLU A 49 -16.54 -4.62 -0.40
CA GLU A 49 -15.41 -5.40 -0.88
C GLU A 49 -14.23 -4.49 -1.17
N ILE A 50 -13.06 -4.88 -0.68
CA ILE A 50 -11.82 -4.12 -0.81
C ILE A 50 -10.75 -5.04 -1.38
N VAL A 51 -10.11 -4.59 -2.45
CA VAL A 51 -8.91 -5.20 -3.00
C VAL A 51 -7.72 -4.31 -2.68
N LEU A 52 -6.69 -4.91 -2.08
CA LEU A 52 -5.39 -4.28 -1.88
C LEU A 52 -4.40 -4.85 -2.88
N VAL A 53 -3.81 -3.99 -3.70
CA VAL A 53 -2.66 -4.35 -4.54
C VAL A 53 -1.43 -3.71 -3.91
N VAL A 54 -0.44 -4.53 -3.56
CA VAL A 54 0.78 -4.08 -2.90
C VAL A 54 1.94 -4.22 -3.88
N GLY A 55 2.70 -3.14 -4.05
CA GLY A 55 3.93 -3.16 -4.82
C GLY A 55 4.92 -4.18 -4.25
N GLY A 56 5.69 -4.83 -5.13
CA GLY A 56 6.78 -5.68 -4.71
C GLY A 56 7.80 -4.93 -3.84
N ALA A 57 8.67 -5.66 -3.15
CA ALA A 57 9.83 -5.03 -2.53
C ALA A 57 10.67 -4.33 -3.62
N GLY A 58 11.07 -3.09 -3.38
CA GLY A 58 12.00 -2.39 -4.26
C GLY A 58 13.34 -3.14 -4.35
N THR A 59 14.15 -2.83 -5.35
CA THR A 59 15.49 -3.40 -5.48
C THR A 59 16.29 -3.06 -4.23
N ARG A 60 16.52 -4.06 -3.38
CA ARG A 60 17.44 -3.96 -2.26
C ARG A 60 18.83 -3.81 -2.86
N ALA A 61 19.50 -2.68 -2.63
CA ALA A 61 20.94 -2.58 -2.88
C ALA A 61 21.58 -3.77 -2.16
N THR A 62 22.17 -4.67 -2.93
CA THR A 62 22.54 -6.02 -2.51
C THR A 62 23.45 -5.96 -1.29
N LEU A 63 23.08 -6.64 -0.20
CA LEU A 63 23.90 -6.78 1.02
C LEU A 63 25.14 -7.68 0.80
N TRP A 64 25.73 -7.70 -0.40
CA TRP A 64 26.90 -8.51 -0.75
C TRP A 64 28.11 -7.64 -1.15
N ALA A 65 28.29 -6.49 -0.49
CA ALA A 65 29.51 -5.69 -0.63
C ALA A 65 30.50 -5.89 0.53
N ALA A 66 30.38 -6.97 1.31
CA ALA A 66 31.26 -7.24 2.44
C ALA A 66 31.46 -8.73 2.65
N ASP A 67 32.15 -9.36 1.70
CA ASP A 67 33.04 -10.48 1.97
C ASP A 67 34.30 -10.20 1.13
N GLU A 68 35.03 -9.15 1.50
CA GLU A 68 36.45 -9.03 1.13
C GLU A 68 37.26 -9.61 2.29
N ASP A 69 37.71 -10.85 2.13
CA ASP A 69 38.90 -11.44 2.77
C ASP A 69 39.48 -12.53 1.84
#